data_AF-A0A2N2MIH3-F1
#
_entry.id   AF-A0A2N2MIH3-F1
#
_cell.length_a   1.000
_cell.length_b   1.000
_cell.length_c   1.000
_cell.angle_alpha   90.00
_cell.angle_beta   90.00
_cell.angle_gamma   90.00
#
_symmetry.space_group_name_H-M   'P 1'
#
loop_
_entity.id
_entity.type
_entity.pdbx_description
1 polymer ?
#
loop_
_entity_poly.entity_id
_entity_poly.type
_entity_poly.pdbx_seq_one_letter_code
_entity_poly.pdbx_strand_id
1 'polypeptide(L)'
;MKKGFLFLVVVALIFSIAATPNKSNTITLTANDVRDARDIEIAMDMATDYGSRAATIVLSASKGDFFYSGDDRSINIQYSNITLLSHDGASIANCGDGIFFDSLDLQNVSISGITFHCENLGISLWSQGYAMRDITIRKNSFITGAFGIEAVGVERLNIKNNTIISDQTGMRLEDLTGSKITGNKISTGGSAGIELSGLSVRNKIHGNRVSCEMMSGCLAVSVPDPGYYKTNKITDNKVK
;
A
#
# COMPACT_ATOMS: atom_id res chain seq x y z
N MET A 1 -41.87 -64.53 -38.42
CA MET A 1 -40.93 -64.25 -37.30
C MET A 1 -40.41 -62.83 -37.46
N LYS A 2 -40.78 -61.93 -36.54
CA LYS A 2 -40.51 -60.48 -36.59
C LYS A 2 -39.05 -60.21 -36.21
N LYS A 3 -38.28 -59.56 -37.08
CA LYS A 3 -36.94 -59.02 -36.76
C LYS A 3 -37.14 -57.58 -36.27
N GLY A 4 -36.95 -57.35 -34.96
CA GLY A 4 -36.98 -56.02 -34.35
C GLY A 4 -35.65 -55.32 -34.57
N PHE A 5 -35.71 -54.11 -35.14
CA PHE A 5 -34.56 -53.22 -35.32
C PHE A 5 -34.44 -52.37 -34.05
N LEU A 6 -33.43 -52.63 -33.23
CA LEU A 6 -33.15 -51.86 -32.01
C LEU A 6 -32.29 -50.65 -32.41
N PHE A 7 -32.90 -49.46 -32.44
CA PHE A 7 -32.21 -48.20 -32.71
C PHE A 7 -31.59 -47.67 -31.41
N LEU A 8 -30.29 -47.86 -31.25
CA LEU A 8 -29.52 -47.30 -30.13
C LEU A 8 -29.17 -45.84 -30.46
N VAL A 9 -29.90 -44.88 -29.91
CA VAL A 9 -29.60 -43.45 -30.03
C VAL A 9 -28.51 -43.10 -29.02
N VAL A 10 -27.25 -43.05 -29.47
CA VAL A 10 -26.13 -42.53 -28.68
C VAL A 10 -26.16 -41.01 -28.78
N VAL A 11 -26.74 -40.35 -27.78
CA VAL A 11 -26.65 -38.90 -27.62
C VAL A 11 -25.25 -38.57 -27.09
N ALA A 12 -24.32 -38.28 -28.00
CA ALA A 12 -23.03 -37.72 -27.66
C ALA A 12 -23.23 -36.26 -27.20
N LEU A 13 -23.34 -36.04 -25.89
CA LEU A 13 -23.23 -34.72 -25.28
C LEU A 13 -21.78 -34.23 -25.46
N ILE A 14 -21.55 -33.51 -26.55
CA ILE A 14 -20.31 -32.75 -26.77
C ILE A 14 -20.35 -31.58 -25.79
N PHE A 15 -19.85 -31.79 -24.57
CA PHE A 15 -19.49 -30.69 -23.69
C PHE A 15 -18.27 -30.00 -24.28
N SER A 16 -18.50 -28.95 -25.06
CA SER A 16 -17.46 -27.98 -25.39
C SER A 16 -17.03 -27.33 -24.07
N ILE A 17 -15.95 -27.83 -23.48
CA ILE A 17 -15.23 -27.15 -22.41
C ILE A 17 -14.67 -25.88 -23.06
N ALA A 18 -15.45 -24.80 -23.05
CA ALA A 18 -14.95 -23.50 -23.44
C ALA A 18 -13.83 -23.17 -22.46
N ALA A 19 -12.59 -23.17 -22.94
CA ALA A 19 -11.46 -22.70 -22.17
C ALA A 19 -11.79 -21.28 -21.72
N THR A 20 -11.98 -21.08 -20.42
CA THR A 20 -12.18 -19.76 -19.86
C THR A 20 -10.95 -18.94 -20.25
N PRO A 21 -11.12 -17.81 -20.95
CA PRO A 21 -9.97 -16.98 -21.33
C PRO A 21 -9.22 -16.63 -20.05
N ASN A 22 -7.92 -16.96 -20.03
CA ASN A 22 -7.06 -16.71 -18.87
C ASN A 22 -7.05 -15.19 -18.63
N LYS A 23 -7.83 -14.72 -17.65
CA LYS A 23 -7.83 -13.30 -17.28
C LYS A 23 -6.40 -12.95 -16.83
N SER A 24 -5.80 -11.91 -17.39
CA SER A 24 -4.51 -11.42 -16.90
C SER A 24 -4.61 -11.10 -15.40
N ASN A 25 -3.58 -11.46 -14.62
CA ASN A 25 -3.44 -11.03 -13.23
C ASN A 25 -2.66 -9.71 -13.11
N THR A 26 -2.32 -9.10 -14.25
CA THR A 26 -1.70 -7.79 -14.35
C THR A 26 -2.60 -6.86 -15.14
N ILE A 27 -2.94 -5.71 -14.57
CA ILE A 27 -3.69 -4.65 -15.25
C ILE A 27 -2.85 -3.39 -15.24
N THR A 28 -2.71 -2.75 -16.40
CA THR A 28 -2.05 -1.45 -16.55
C THR A 28 -3.11 -0.39 -16.77
N LEU A 29 -3.07 0.66 -15.97
CA LEU A 29 -3.94 1.83 -16.06
C LEU A 29 -3.12 3.05 -16.46
N THR A 30 -3.71 3.92 -17.26
CA THR A 30 -3.21 5.25 -17.58
C THR A 30 -4.14 6.31 -16.98
N ALA A 31 -3.74 7.58 -17.01
CA ALA A 31 -4.58 8.68 -16.53
C ALA A 31 -5.96 8.76 -17.22
N ASN A 32 -6.10 8.24 -18.45
CA ASN A 32 -7.39 8.22 -19.14
C ASN A 32 -8.34 7.14 -18.61
N ASP A 33 -7.82 6.13 -17.91
CA ASP A 33 -8.59 4.99 -17.39
C ASP A 33 -9.07 5.24 -15.95
N VAL A 34 -8.63 6.34 -15.33
CA VAL A 34 -8.80 6.60 -13.89
C VAL A 34 -9.32 8.02 -13.70
N ARG A 35 -10.56 8.12 -13.23
CA ARG A 35 -11.19 9.37 -12.79
C ARG A 35 -11.04 9.57 -11.29
N ASP A 36 -11.06 8.49 -10.52
CA ASP A 36 -11.05 8.50 -9.05
C ASP A 36 -10.44 7.19 -8.50
N ALA A 37 -10.35 7.06 -7.17
CA ALA A 37 -9.68 5.90 -6.55
C ALA A 37 -10.40 4.57 -6.86
N ARG A 38 -11.71 4.61 -7.07
CA ARG A 38 -12.54 3.43 -7.33
C ARG A 38 -12.19 2.73 -8.63
N ASP A 39 -11.73 3.45 -9.65
CA ASP A 39 -11.31 2.83 -10.92
C ASP A 39 -10.09 1.91 -10.71
N ILE A 40 -9.17 2.29 -9.81
CA ILE A 40 -8.01 1.47 -9.43
C ILE A 40 -8.47 0.26 -8.61
N GLU A 41 -9.46 0.43 -7.72
CA GLU A 41 -10.03 -0.67 -6.92
C GLU A 41 -10.74 -1.70 -7.79
N ILE A 42 -11.53 -1.27 -8.76
CA ILE A 42 -12.17 -2.17 -9.74
C ILE A 42 -11.09 -2.96 -10.50
N ALA A 43 -9.97 -2.34 -10.87
CA ALA A 43 -8.86 -3.05 -11.47
C ALA A 43 -8.24 -4.08 -10.49
N MET A 44 -8.15 -3.77 -9.19
CA MET A 44 -7.73 -4.73 -8.17
C MET A 44 -8.69 -5.92 -8.07
N ASP A 45 -10.01 -5.67 -8.01
CA ASP A 45 -11.04 -6.72 -8.01
C ASP A 45 -10.89 -7.66 -9.22
N MET A 46 -10.77 -7.07 -10.41
CA MET A 46 -10.64 -7.83 -11.65
C MET A 46 -9.34 -8.62 -11.73
N ALA A 47 -8.21 -8.01 -11.34
CA ALA A 47 -6.91 -8.64 -11.44
C ALA A 47 -6.76 -9.77 -10.42
N THR A 48 -7.25 -9.57 -9.20
CA THR A 48 -7.24 -10.58 -8.14
C THR A 48 -8.32 -11.64 -8.29
N ASP A 49 -9.28 -11.44 -9.19
CA ASP A 49 -10.49 -12.25 -9.26
C ASP A 49 -11.15 -12.31 -7.87
N TYR A 50 -11.39 -11.12 -7.31
CA TYR A 50 -11.96 -10.88 -5.99
C TYR A 50 -11.19 -11.58 -4.85
N GLY A 51 -9.86 -11.46 -4.90
CA GLY A 51 -8.94 -12.03 -3.90
C GLY A 51 -8.58 -13.50 -4.08
N SER A 52 -9.06 -14.18 -5.13
CA SER A 52 -8.76 -15.59 -5.37
C SER A 52 -7.31 -15.85 -5.83
N ARG A 53 -6.62 -14.81 -6.31
CA ARG A 53 -5.24 -14.88 -6.79
C ARG A 53 -4.44 -13.59 -6.57
N ALA A 54 -3.13 -13.73 -6.57
CA ALA A 54 -2.20 -12.59 -6.55
C ALA A 54 -2.32 -11.75 -7.82
N ALA A 55 -2.13 -10.43 -7.68
CA ALA A 55 -2.29 -9.51 -8.80
C ALA A 55 -1.28 -8.35 -8.76
N THR A 56 -1.06 -7.76 -9.93
CA THR A 56 -0.24 -6.56 -10.11
C THR A 56 -1.04 -5.48 -10.82
N ILE A 57 -1.13 -4.30 -10.21
CA ILE A 57 -1.68 -3.10 -10.83
C ILE A 57 -0.52 -2.17 -11.16
N VAL A 58 -0.43 -1.80 -12.43
CA VAL A 58 0.60 -0.91 -12.95
C VAL A 58 -0.03 0.44 -13.29
N LEU A 59 0.40 1.50 -12.62
CA LEU A 59 0.00 2.87 -12.95
C LEU A 59 1.03 3.44 -13.92
N SER A 60 0.65 3.69 -15.17
CA SER A 60 1.53 4.21 -16.21
C SER A 60 1.30 5.71 -16.42
N ALA A 61 2.36 6.49 -16.28
CA ALA A 61 2.38 7.92 -16.60
C ALA A 61 2.42 8.23 -18.10
N SER A 62 2.28 7.22 -18.97
CA SER A 62 2.39 7.38 -20.44
C SER A 62 1.33 8.30 -21.06
N LYS A 63 0.27 8.63 -20.29
CA LYS A 63 -0.80 9.57 -20.66
C LYS A 63 -0.90 10.76 -19.71
N GLY A 64 0.15 11.04 -18.94
CA GLY A 64 0.19 12.11 -17.94
C GLY A 64 -0.10 11.60 -16.52
N ASP A 65 -0.21 12.56 -15.60
CA ASP A 65 -0.49 12.31 -14.20
C ASP A 65 -1.96 11.94 -13.98
N PHE A 66 -2.21 11.15 -12.93
CA PHE A 66 -3.54 10.79 -12.48
C PHE A 66 -4.08 11.95 -11.65
N PHE A 67 -5.21 12.54 -12.05
CA PHE A 67 -5.85 13.62 -11.30
C PHE A 67 -7.25 13.19 -10.89
N TYR A 68 -7.47 12.99 -9.59
CA TYR A 68 -8.78 12.58 -9.11
C TYR A 68 -9.80 13.71 -9.25
N SER A 69 -10.94 13.38 -9.83
CA SER A 69 -12.06 14.32 -10.05
C SER A 69 -13.40 13.78 -9.54
N GLY A 70 -13.44 12.53 -9.07
CA GLY A 70 -14.60 11.94 -8.40
C GLY A 70 -14.58 12.15 -6.88
N ASP A 71 -15.63 11.65 -6.23
CA ASP A 71 -15.83 11.81 -4.78
C ASP A 71 -14.90 10.91 -3.95
N ASP A 72 -14.59 9.72 -4.47
CA ASP A 72 -13.69 8.77 -3.81
C ASP A 72 -12.24 9.06 -4.18
N ARG A 73 -11.47 9.55 -3.20
CA ARG A 73 -10.12 10.07 -3.42
C ARG A 73 -9.08 9.32 -2.61
N SER A 74 -9.37 8.11 -2.14
CA SER A 74 -8.50 7.29 -1.30
C SER A 74 -8.52 5.83 -1.73
N ILE A 75 -7.37 5.26 -2.13
CA ILE A 75 -7.32 3.87 -2.63
C ILE A 75 -7.44 2.88 -1.48
N ASN A 76 -8.45 2.01 -1.51
CA ASN A 76 -8.64 0.94 -0.53
C ASN A 76 -7.95 -0.35 -0.98
N ILE A 77 -7.01 -0.84 -0.18
CA ILE A 77 -6.40 -2.17 -0.37
C ILE A 77 -7.23 -3.20 0.39
N GLN A 78 -8.01 -4.00 -0.35
CA GLN A 78 -8.91 -4.98 0.24
C GLN A 78 -8.41 -6.43 0.16
N TYR A 79 -7.36 -6.69 -0.64
CA TYR A 79 -6.85 -8.03 -0.91
C TYR A 79 -5.37 -8.20 -0.56
N SER A 80 -5.03 -9.42 -0.14
CA SER A 80 -3.65 -9.87 0.02
C SER A 80 -2.98 -10.15 -1.33
N ASN A 81 -1.64 -10.24 -1.33
CA ASN A 81 -0.83 -10.55 -2.52
C ASN A 81 -1.01 -9.55 -3.69
N ILE A 82 -1.21 -8.27 -3.35
CA ILE A 82 -1.30 -7.16 -4.30
C ILE A 82 0.06 -6.49 -4.46
N THR A 83 0.43 -6.22 -5.71
CA THR A 83 1.47 -5.23 -6.02
C THR A 83 0.85 -4.05 -6.75
N LEU A 84 0.96 -2.85 -6.18
CA LEU A 84 0.66 -1.59 -6.85
C LEU A 84 2.00 -0.90 -7.16
N LEU A 85 2.29 -0.69 -8.44
CA LEU A 85 3.57 -0.12 -8.86
C LEU A 85 3.42 0.94 -9.94
N SER A 86 4.30 1.93 -9.86
CA SER A 86 4.44 2.95 -10.88
C SER A 86 5.25 2.45 -12.08
N HIS A 87 4.80 2.82 -13.27
CA HIS A 87 5.54 2.80 -14.52
C HIS A 87 5.69 4.24 -15.03
N ASP A 88 6.92 4.60 -15.43
CA ASP A 88 7.27 5.94 -15.92
C ASP A 88 7.05 7.08 -14.92
N GLY A 89 7.04 6.80 -13.61
CA GLY A 89 6.99 7.83 -12.57
C GLY A 89 5.59 8.39 -12.30
N ALA A 90 4.55 7.55 -12.41
CA ALA A 90 3.17 7.88 -12.10
C ALA A 90 3.01 8.70 -10.81
N SER A 91 2.28 9.80 -10.95
CA SER A 91 1.85 10.68 -9.87
C SER A 91 0.33 10.68 -9.78
N ILE A 92 -0.20 10.68 -8.55
CA ILE A 92 -1.60 10.84 -8.23
C ILE A 92 -1.76 12.17 -7.50
N ALA A 93 -2.57 13.05 -8.06
CA ALA A 93 -2.90 14.35 -7.52
C ALA A 93 -4.36 14.43 -7.09
N ASN A 94 -4.62 15.37 -6.18
CA ASN A 94 -5.94 15.62 -5.61
C ASN A 94 -6.51 14.43 -4.82
N CYS A 95 -5.66 13.60 -4.19
CA CYS A 95 -6.13 12.57 -3.27
C CYS A 95 -6.62 13.20 -1.95
N GLY A 96 -7.63 12.58 -1.34
CA GLY A 96 -8.02 12.88 0.03
C GLY A 96 -6.98 12.30 0.96
N ASP A 97 -6.93 10.96 1.00
CA ASP A 97 -5.81 10.17 1.52
C ASP A 97 -5.18 9.37 0.37
N GLY A 98 -3.92 8.94 0.50
CA GLY A 98 -3.29 8.18 -0.57
C GLY A 98 -3.80 6.74 -0.64
N ILE A 99 -3.52 5.96 0.40
CA ILE A 99 -3.89 4.54 0.48
C ILE A 99 -4.43 4.20 1.87
N PHE A 100 -5.56 3.51 1.92
CA PHE A 100 -6.17 2.96 3.12
C PHE A 100 -6.20 1.42 3.05
N PHE A 101 -5.86 0.74 4.14
CA PHE A 101 -5.91 -0.72 4.21
C PHE A 101 -7.23 -1.16 4.85
N ASP A 102 -8.28 -1.31 4.02
CA ASP A 102 -9.68 -1.50 4.44
C ASP A 102 -10.14 -2.97 4.42
N SER A 103 -9.36 -3.88 5.00
CA SER A 103 -9.76 -5.29 5.03
C SER A 103 -9.22 -6.05 6.22
N LEU A 104 -9.92 -7.13 6.53
CA LEU A 104 -9.57 -8.07 7.56
C LEU A 104 -8.47 -8.99 7.00
N ASP A 105 -7.36 -9.10 7.74
CA ASP A 105 -6.21 -9.96 7.40
C ASP A 105 -5.56 -9.66 6.04
N LEU A 106 -4.61 -8.73 6.02
CA LEU A 106 -3.85 -8.37 4.81
C LEU A 106 -2.40 -8.82 4.91
N GLN A 107 -1.94 -9.52 3.87
CA GLN A 107 -0.56 -9.96 3.76
C GLN A 107 0.03 -9.83 2.35
N ASN A 108 1.35 -9.66 2.30
CA ASN A 108 2.13 -9.61 1.05
C ASN A 108 1.69 -8.48 0.09
N VAL A 109 1.42 -7.29 0.62
CA VAL A 109 1.11 -6.11 -0.21
C VAL A 109 2.38 -5.31 -0.47
N SER A 110 2.58 -4.87 -1.71
CA SER A 110 3.72 -4.03 -2.10
C SER A 110 3.25 -2.78 -2.84
N ILE A 111 3.58 -1.60 -2.33
CA ILE A 111 3.34 -0.29 -2.96
C ILE A 111 4.68 0.35 -3.34
N SER A 112 4.88 0.68 -4.62
CA SER A 112 6.21 1.07 -5.10
C SER A 112 6.25 2.14 -6.19
N GLY A 113 7.07 3.17 -5.99
CA GLY A 113 7.47 4.12 -7.03
C GLY A 113 6.46 5.21 -7.36
N ILE A 114 5.38 5.36 -6.59
CA ILE A 114 4.28 6.28 -6.89
C ILE A 114 4.48 7.59 -6.11
N THR A 115 4.14 8.71 -6.74
CA THR A 115 4.06 10.01 -6.06
C THR A 115 2.62 10.32 -5.73
N PHE A 116 2.32 10.63 -4.46
CA PHE A 116 0.99 10.99 -3.97
C PHE A 116 1.00 12.44 -3.48
N HIS A 117 0.05 13.24 -3.96
CA HIS A 117 -0.24 14.60 -3.49
C HIS A 117 -1.63 14.62 -2.84
N CYS A 118 -1.67 14.42 -1.52
CA CYS A 118 -2.91 14.23 -0.78
C CYS A 118 -3.17 15.35 0.23
N GLU A 119 -4.44 15.63 0.46
CA GLU A 119 -4.88 16.63 1.44
C GLU A 119 -4.60 16.18 2.88
N ASN A 120 -4.80 14.89 3.18
CA ASN A 120 -4.68 14.33 4.52
C ASN A 120 -3.48 13.37 4.61
N LEU A 121 -3.71 12.05 4.65
CA LEU A 121 -2.69 11.04 4.90
C LEU A 121 -2.09 10.51 3.60
N GLY A 122 -0.83 10.07 3.63
CA GLY A 122 -0.23 9.34 2.50
C GLY A 122 -0.64 7.87 2.51
N ILE A 123 -0.45 7.20 3.65
CA ILE A 123 -0.90 5.81 3.87
C ILE A 123 -1.48 5.69 5.29
N SER A 124 -2.57 4.94 5.43
CA SER A 124 -3.15 4.52 6.70
C SER A 124 -3.29 2.99 6.77
N LEU A 125 -2.65 2.37 7.77
CA LEU A 125 -2.78 0.94 8.07
C LEU A 125 -3.25 0.74 9.52
N TRP A 126 -4.43 0.14 9.70
CA TRP A 126 -5.01 -0.05 11.03
C TRP A 126 -5.46 -1.50 11.19
N SER A 127 -4.65 -2.30 11.89
CA SER A 127 -4.93 -3.73 12.09
C SER A 127 -6.26 -3.98 12.81
N GLN A 128 -6.69 -3.13 13.75
CA GLN A 128 -7.88 -3.35 14.59
C GLN A 128 -7.99 -4.79 15.20
N GLY A 129 -6.85 -5.46 15.40
CA GLY A 129 -6.79 -6.85 15.90
C GLY A 129 -6.70 -7.93 14.80
N TYR A 130 -6.77 -7.55 13.53
CA TYR A 130 -6.59 -8.42 12.37
C TYR A 130 -5.12 -8.55 11.97
N ALA A 131 -4.75 -9.66 11.33
CA ALA A 131 -3.37 -9.93 10.95
C ALA A 131 -2.95 -9.08 9.73
N MET A 132 -2.27 -7.96 9.96
CA MET A 132 -1.61 -7.19 8.90
C MET A 132 -0.11 -7.46 8.90
N ARG A 133 0.42 -8.06 7.82
CA ARG A 133 1.83 -8.47 7.78
C ARG A 133 2.48 -8.47 6.40
N ASP A 134 3.81 -8.44 6.39
CA ASP A 134 4.60 -8.55 5.14
C ASP A 134 4.26 -7.46 4.11
N ILE A 135 3.98 -6.25 4.60
CA ILE A 135 3.66 -5.09 3.78
C ILE A 135 4.95 -4.33 3.42
N THR A 136 5.13 -3.97 2.15
CA THR A 136 6.28 -3.20 1.68
C THR A 136 5.84 -1.90 1.04
N ILE A 137 6.38 -0.78 1.53
CA ILE A 137 6.16 0.57 1.01
C ILE A 137 7.54 1.11 0.63
N ARG A 138 7.82 1.27 -0.67
CA ARG A 138 9.16 1.65 -1.11
C ARG A 138 9.22 2.63 -2.26
N LYS A 139 10.24 3.50 -2.25
CA LYS A 139 10.53 4.43 -3.35
C LYS A 139 9.34 5.32 -3.75
N ASN A 140 8.38 5.51 -2.85
CA ASN A 140 7.25 6.41 -3.06
C ASN A 140 7.62 7.83 -2.63
N SER A 141 6.87 8.80 -3.11
CA SER A 141 6.89 10.17 -2.60
C SER A 141 5.51 10.52 -2.06
N PHE A 142 5.42 10.93 -0.79
CA PHE A 142 4.18 11.35 -0.16
C PHE A 142 4.27 12.83 0.18
N ILE A 143 3.34 13.62 -0.34
CA ILE A 143 3.19 15.05 -0.05
C ILE A 143 1.79 15.20 0.55
N THR A 144 1.72 15.51 1.84
CA THR A 144 0.51 15.26 2.66
C THR A 144 0.26 16.39 3.66
N GLY A 145 -1.00 16.83 3.83
CA GLY A 145 -1.36 17.84 4.84
C GLY A 145 -1.48 17.30 6.28
N ALA A 146 -1.39 15.98 6.48
CA ALA A 146 -1.35 15.36 7.81
C ALA A 146 -0.08 14.50 7.99
N PHE A 147 -0.22 13.22 8.33
CA PHE A 147 0.90 12.28 8.43
C PHE A 147 1.25 11.68 7.05
N GLY A 148 2.54 11.48 6.79
CA GLY A 148 2.97 10.80 5.58
C GLY A 148 2.56 9.32 5.58
N ILE A 149 2.88 8.60 6.65
CA ILE A 149 2.47 7.21 6.85
C ILE A 149 2.00 7.02 8.28
N GLU A 150 0.83 6.45 8.45
CA GLU A 150 0.32 5.96 9.72
C GLU A 150 0.17 4.43 9.68
N ALA A 151 0.67 3.74 10.70
CA ALA A 151 0.52 2.30 10.84
C ALA A 151 0.34 1.88 12.29
N VAL A 152 -0.70 1.08 12.57
CA VAL A 152 -1.03 0.55 13.89
C VAL A 152 -1.18 -0.98 13.82
N GLY A 153 -0.43 -1.71 14.66
CA GLY A 153 -0.58 -3.16 14.84
C GLY A 153 -0.10 -4.00 13.65
N VAL A 154 0.94 -3.55 12.93
CA VAL A 154 1.45 -4.22 11.71
C VAL A 154 2.72 -5.01 11.99
N GLU A 155 2.78 -6.25 11.50
CA GLU A 155 3.98 -7.10 11.56
C GLU A 155 4.82 -7.03 10.28
N ARG A 156 6.15 -7.00 10.42
CA ARG A 156 7.09 -7.10 9.29
C ARG A 156 6.84 -6.03 8.21
N LEU A 157 6.40 -4.85 8.62
CA LEU A 157 6.23 -3.68 7.75
C LEU A 157 7.61 -3.19 7.26
N ASN A 158 7.77 -3.01 5.96
CA ASN A 158 9.03 -2.59 5.34
C ASN A 158 8.87 -1.25 4.62
N ILE A 159 9.22 -0.15 5.29
CA ILE A 159 9.17 1.22 4.76
C ILE A 159 10.58 1.63 4.35
N LYS A 160 10.87 1.70 3.05
CA LYS A 160 12.24 1.97 2.59
C LYS A 160 12.36 2.93 1.42
N ASN A 161 13.35 3.82 1.53
CA ASN A 161 13.72 4.77 0.47
C ASN A 161 12.55 5.62 -0.04
N ASN A 162 11.58 5.94 0.83
CA ASN A 162 10.51 6.86 0.49
C ASN A 162 10.96 8.31 0.75
N THR A 163 10.35 9.24 0.02
CA THR A 163 10.38 10.67 0.33
C THR A 163 9.05 11.04 0.95
N ILE A 164 9.06 11.71 2.10
CA ILE A 164 7.86 12.14 2.81
C ILE A 164 7.99 13.62 3.09
N ILE A 165 6.97 14.38 2.70
CA ILE A 165 6.79 15.79 3.00
C ILE A 165 5.41 15.89 3.65
N SER A 166 5.37 16.22 4.94
CA SER A 166 4.15 16.16 5.74
C SER A 166 4.02 17.36 6.67
N ASP A 167 2.84 17.94 6.80
CA ASP A 167 2.65 19.08 7.70
C ASP A 167 2.68 18.65 9.18
N GLN A 168 2.35 17.39 9.48
CA GLN A 168 2.51 16.77 10.80
C GLN A 168 3.67 15.77 10.80
N THR A 169 3.75 14.87 11.78
CA THR A 169 4.77 13.81 11.89
C THR A 169 4.92 13.02 10.58
N GLY A 170 6.15 12.79 10.14
CA GLY A 170 6.41 12.05 8.90
C GLY A 170 5.85 10.63 8.90
N MET A 171 6.10 9.89 9.98
CA MET A 171 5.55 8.55 10.18
C MET A 171 5.07 8.37 11.63
N ARG A 172 3.81 7.99 11.83
CA ARG A 172 3.25 7.57 13.12
C ARG A 172 3.10 6.05 13.13
N LEU A 173 3.88 5.38 13.97
CA LEU A 173 4.02 3.93 13.96
C LEU A 173 3.76 3.36 15.37
N GLU A 174 2.66 2.65 15.53
CA GLU A 174 2.20 2.10 16.80
C GLU A 174 2.07 0.58 16.73
N ASP A 175 2.40 -0.10 17.83
CA ASP A 175 2.29 -1.56 17.96
C ASP A 175 2.97 -2.37 16.82
N LEU A 176 4.08 -1.87 16.27
CA LEU A 176 4.80 -2.54 15.19
C LEU A 176 5.67 -3.69 15.71
N THR A 177 5.67 -4.82 15.01
CA THR A 177 6.54 -5.95 15.36
C THR A 177 7.41 -6.41 14.20
N GLY A 178 8.72 -6.46 14.41
CA GLY A 178 9.67 -7.02 13.44
C GLY A 178 9.81 -6.20 12.14
N SER A 179 9.43 -4.92 12.17
CA SER A 179 9.37 -4.02 11.03
C SER A 179 10.72 -3.36 10.72
N LYS A 180 10.90 -2.89 9.49
CA LYS A 180 12.11 -2.25 8.98
C LYS A 180 11.77 -0.90 8.37
N ILE A 181 12.37 0.16 8.91
CA ILE A 181 12.17 1.53 8.45
C ILE A 181 13.54 2.11 8.11
N THR A 182 13.87 2.17 6.81
CA THR A 182 15.25 2.43 6.39
C THR A 182 15.40 3.40 5.22
N GLY A 183 16.37 4.31 5.32
CA GLY A 183 16.80 5.13 4.19
C GLY A 183 15.75 6.13 3.69
N ASN A 184 14.73 6.43 4.50
CA ASN A 184 13.69 7.38 4.13
C ASN A 184 14.19 8.82 4.31
N LYS A 185 13.70 9.72 3.45
CA LYS A 185 13.90 11.16 3.55
C LYS A 185 12.59 11.79 3.99
N ILE A 186 12.60 12.48 5.12
CA ILE A 186 11.38 12.99 5.76
C ILE A 186 11.57 14.48 6.01
N SER A 187 10.69 15.29 5.44
CA SER A 187 10.49 16.71 5.77
C SER A 187 9.15 16.81 6.48
N THR A 188 9.13 17.36 7.69
CA THR A 188 7.94 17.34 8.55
C THR A 188 7.74 18.66 9.27
N GLY A 189 6.50 19.10 9.46
CA GLY A 189 6.15 20.18 10.38
C GLY A 189 6.05 19.74 11.85
N GLY A 190 6.08 18.43 12.11
CA GLY A 190 5.97 17.83 13.44
C GLY A 190 7.27 17.84 14.27
N SER A 191 7.18 17.32 15.49
CA SER A 191 8.31 17.27 16.44
C SER A 191 9.25 16.08 16.21
N ALA A 192 8.84 15.12 15.37
CA ALA A 192 9.65 13.99 14.98
C ALA A 192 9.41 13.59 13.53
N GLY A 193 10.45 13.05 12.88
CA GLY A 193 10.30 12.43 11.56
C GLY A 193 9.61 11.07 11.65
N ILE A 194 9.95 10.28 12.66
CA ILE A 194 9.37 8.96 12.94
C ILE A 194 8.98 8.93 14.41
N GLU A 195 7.71 8.65 14.70
CA GLU A 195 7.22 8.38 16.04
C GLU A 195 6.93 6.88 16.16
N LEU A 196 7.57 6.22 17.14
CA LEU A 196 7.38 4.81 17.44
C LEU A 196 6.78 4.67 18.85
N SER A 197 5.55 4.21 18.95
CA SER A 197 4.78 4.12 20.18
C SER A 197 4.14 2.72 20.37
N GLY A 198 3.37 2.56 21.45
CA GLY A 198 2.72 1.29 21.80
C GLY A 198 3.70 0.16 22.08
N LEU A 199 3.23 -1.08 22.00
CA LEU A 199 3.98 -2.32 22.22
C LEU A 199 4.93 -2.65 21.05
N SER A 200 5.55 -1.64 20.44
CA SER A 200 6.43 -1.78 19.29
C SER A 200 7.73 -2.49 19.65
N VAL A 201 7.99 -3.67 19.08
CA VAL A 201 9.16 -4.51 19.42
C VAL A 201 9.87 -5.12 18.22
N ARG A 202 11.18 -5.39 18.37
CA ARG A 202 12.04 -6.05 17.38
C ARG A 202 12.13 -5.31 16.04
N ASN A 203 11.87 -4.00 16.03
CA ASN A 203 11.94 -3.17 14.84
C ASN A 203 13.37 -2.71 14.57
N LYS A 204 13.70 -2.49 13.30
CA LYS A 204 14.97 -1.90 12.86
C LYS A 204 14.70 -0.57 12.15
N ILE A 205 15.15 0.53 12.77
CA ILE A 205 15.01 1.88 12.23
C ILE A 205 16.40 2.43 11.94
N HIS A 206 16.76 2.56 10.66
CA HIS A 206 18.15 2.79 10.27
C HIS A 206 18.35 3.74 9.09
N GLY A 207 19.25 4.71 9.24
CA GLY A 207 19.71 5.53 8.12
C GLY A 207 18.67 6.50 7.57
N ASN A 208 17.65 6.85 8.36
CA ASN A 208 16.63 7.83 7.96
C ASN A 208 17.16 9.26 8.13
N ARG A 209 16.79 10.14 7.21
CA ARG A 209 17.16 11.56 7.22
C ARG A 209 15.90 12.40 7.44
N VAL A 210 15.92 13.23 8.47
CA VAL A 210 14.78 14.03 8.91
C VAL A 210 15.14 15.50 8.83
N SER A 211 14.19 16.33 8.41
CA SER A 211 14.26 17.79 8.45
C SER A 211 12.94 18.29 9.03
N CYS A 212 13.00 19.14 10.04
CA CYS A 212 11.81 19.71 10.68
C CYS A 212 11.76 21.21 10.41
N GLU A 213 10.61 21.75 10.03
CA GLU A 213 10.50 23.15 9.60
C GLU A 213 10.42 24.15 10.76
N MET A 214 9.88 23.76 11.92
CA MET A 214 9.41 24.76 12.90
C MET A 214 9.81 24.55 14.36
N MET A 215 10.64 23.56 14.73
CA MET A 215 10.89 23.29 16.16
C MET A 215 12.36 23.03 16.53
N SER A 216 12.85 23.80 17.51
CA SER A 216 13.99 23.39 18.33
C SER A 216 13.63 22.10 19.06
N GLY A 217 14.46 21.06 18.94
CA GLY A 217 14.21 19.76 19.58
C GLY A 217 13.58 18.69 18.69
N CYS A 218 13.58 18.88 17.37
CA CYS A 218 13.22 17.84 16.40
C CYS A 218 14.00 16.54 16.65
N LEU A 219 13.28 15.41 16.68
CA LEU A 219 13.86 14.08 16.79
C LEU A 219 13.80 13.35 15.45
N ALA A 220 14.89 12.70 15.05
CA ALA A 220 14.84 11.81 13.90
C ALA A 220 13.91 10.62 14.15
N VAL A 221 13.96 10.09 15.37
CA VAL A 221 13.08 9.03 15.86
C VAL A 221 12.70 9.37 17.30
N SER A 222 11.40 9.46 17.58
CA SER A 222 10.84 9.59 18.93
C SER A 222 10.33 8.22 19.41
N VAL A 223 10.68 7.84 20.63
CA VAL A 223 10.17 6.64 21.31
C VAL A 223 9.71 7.05 22.71
N PRO A 224 8.42 7.39 22.90
CA PRO A 224 7.94 7.98 24.15
C PRO A 224 8.11 7.08 25.38
N ASP A 225 7.99 5.76 25.21
CA ASP A 225 8.19 4.80 26.29
C ASP A 225 9.62 4.19 26.22
N PRO A 226 10.48 4.46 27.22
CA PRO A 226 11.86 3.97 27.25
C PRO A 226 12.00 2.45 27.24
N GLY A 227 10.98 1.71 27.69
CA GLY A 227 10.99 0.24 27.70
C GLY A 227 11.18 -0.35 26.31
N TYR A 228 10.54 0.27 25.30
CA TYR A 228 10.62 -0.18 23.91
C TYR A 228 11.93 0.20 23.23
N TYR A 229 12.70 1.16 23.77
CA TYR A 229 14.00 1.48 23.19
C TYR A 229 14.94 0.26 23.18
N LYS A 230 14.89 -0.56 24.24
CA LYS A 230 15.75 -1.75 24.37
C LYS A 230 15.35 -2.91 23.46
N THR A 231 14.09 -2.96 23.05
CA THR A 231 13.56 -4.02 22.18
C THR A 231 13.70 -3.69 20.70
N ASN A 232 14.10 -2.47 20.35
CA ASN A 232 14.23 -2.00 18.99
C ASN A 232 15.70 -1.64 18.67
N LYS A 233 16.09 -1.77 17.40
CA LYS A 233 17.42 -1.36 16.92
C LYS A 233 17.29 -0.07 16.12
N ILE A 234 17.62 1.05 16.76
CA ILE A 234 17.55 2.40 16.18
C ILE A 234 18.97 2.94 16.03
N THR A 235 19.46 3.08 14.79
CA THR A 235 20.83 3.56 14.53
C THR A 235 20.92 4.47 13.31
N ASP A 236 21.89 5.37 13.28
CA ASP A 236 22.25 6.16 12.09
C ASP A 236 21.14 7.05 11.51
N ASN A 237 20.13 7.39 12.32
CA ASN A 237 19.08 8.34 11.95
C ASN A 237 19.56 9.76 12.27
N LYS A 238 19.37 10.70 11.34
CA LYS A 238 19.92 12.06 11.44
C LYS A 238 18.84 13.11 11.23
N VAL A 239 18.86 14.13 12.08
CA VAL A 239 18.19 15.41 11.80
C VAL A 239 19.17 16.30 11.06
N LYS A 240 18.71 16.98 10.01
CA LYS A 240 19.46 17.99 9.26
C LYS A 240 19.12 19.37 9.78
#